data_AF-A0AAU5NQ42-F1
#
_entry.id   AF-A0AAU5NQ42-F1
#
_cell.length_a   1.000
_cell.length_b   1.000
_cell.length_c   1.000
_cell.angle_alpha   90.00
_cell.angle_beta   90.00
_cell.angle_gamma   90.00
#
_symmetry.space_group_name_H-M   'P 1'
#
loop_
_entity.id
_entity.type
_entity.pdbx_description
1 polymer ?
#
loop_
_entity_poly.entity_id
_entity_poly.type
_entity_poly.pdbx_seq_one_letter_code
_entity_poly.pdbx_strand_id
1 'polypeptide(L)'
;MTRSRFLSLWPALFAVLIGSVTGAVALAPPARAATAFSSTAVNRGGGNCLDVPGSSTADGVQLIQWSCHGEANQTFTFTPVDGTGDQYRVGTSAGGKCVEVDGASTADNATLVQRACGSGAGQRFRLLPVTAGGTANVFSVQSVNSGKCAAPAADSTASGAGLVQLPCTGTASRTWRLPGFGGSGGGSTPPTKTVRVYWLKPSDVAFDQRYPDGIAKVMREAQRYYRQELGKTFKLNDTVVEVVNGDQPRSWYENTPNGGDRYWWAVTNMQNELARKFGLNNPDSRWLNVGEISAEGDGAGGGASPGWVVLSGHDADGAAGTSGQSMNRWYGGMVHELGHAFGLPDSSSTDGTPMSASFYDYPATHFSQSQKNQILNGPYGSFLS
;
A
#
# COMPACT_ATOMS: atom_id res chain seq x y z
N MET A 1 -9.08 -91.82 -0.46
CA MET A 1 -7.92 -91.02 -0.02
C MET A 1 -8.12 -89.59 -0.47
N THR A 2 -8.61 -88.76 0.44
CA THR A 2 -8.91 -87.34 0.28
C THR A 2 -7.64 -86.51 0.37
N ARG A 3 -7.31 -85.72 -0.65
CA ARG A 3 -6.33 -84.63 -0.55
C ARG A 3 -6.88 -83.36 -1.17
N SER A 4 -7.36 -82.50 -0.28
CA SER A 4 -7.68 -81.10 -0.51
C SER A 4 -6.39 -80.31 -0.75
N ARG A 5 -6.35 -79.43 -1.75
CA ARG A 5 -5.31 -78.40 -1.89
C ARG A 5 -5.98 -77.04 -2.05
N PHE A 6 -5.82 -76.24 -1.00
CA PHE A 6 -6.23 -74.85 -0.88
C PHE A 6 -5.47 -73.98 -1.88
N LEU A 7 -6.19 -73.13 -2.63
CA LEU A 7 -5.64 -71.98 -3.34
C LEU A 7 -5.44 -70.84 -2.33
N SER A 8 -4.19 -70.43 -2.12
CA SER A 8 -3.83 -69.23 -1.34
C SER A 8 -3.87 -68.00 -2.23
N LEU A 9 -4.82 -67.10 -1.99
CA LEU A 9 -4.84 -65.74 -2.53
C LEU A 9 -3.95 -64.84 -1.67
N TRP A 10 -2.94 -64.21 -2.26
CA TRP A 10 -2.21 -63.07 -1.68
C TRP A 10 -2.78 -61.77 -2.27
N PRO A 11 -3.12 -60.74 -1.46
CA PRO A 11 -3.38 -59.42 -2.01
C PRO A 11 -2.06 -58.68 -2.22
N ALA A 12 -1.84 -58.18 -3.44
CA ALA A 12 -0.76 -57.24 -3.73
C ALA A 12 -1.09 -55.88 -3.10
N LEU A 13 -0.31 -55.45 -2.11
CA LEU A 13 -0.33 -54.08 -1.61
C LEU A 13 0.26 -53.15 -2.68
N PHE A 14 -0.57 -52.26 -3.23
CA PHE A 14 -0.10 -51.08 -3.96
C PHE A 14 0.34 -50.02 -2.94
N ALA A 15 1.66 -49.82 -2.79
CA ALA A 15 2.20 -48.68 -2.07
C ALA A 15 2.14 -47.45 -2.97
N VAL A 16 1.21 -46.53 -2.69
CA VAL A 16 1.19 -45.19 -3.31
C VAL A 16 2.26 -44.34 -2.61
N LEU A 17 3.40 -44.16 -3.29
CA LEU A 17 4.40 -43.16 -2.92
C LEU A 17 3.85 -41.77 -3.23
N ILE A 18 3.26 -41.11 -2.24
CA ILE A 18 2.97 -39.67 -2.30
C ILE A 18 4.32 -38.95 -2.15
N GLY A 19 4.92 -38.56 -3.26
CA GLY A 19 6.06 -37.64 -3.26
C GLY A 19 5.63 -36.31 -2.66
N SER A 20 6.05 -36.01 -1.44
CA SER A 20 5.92 -34.68 -0.85
C SER A 20 6.81 -33.72 -1.62
N VAL A 21 6.21 -32.91 -2.49
CA VAL A 21 6.88 -31.73 -3.04
C VAL A 21 7.00 -30.71 -1.90
N THR A 22 8.09 -30.77 -1.15
CA THR A 22 8.52 -29.67 -0.30
C THR A 22 9.01 -28.54 -1.20
N GLY A 23 8.08 -27.73 -1.69
CA GLY A 23 8.43 -26.45 -2.31
C GLY A 23 9.13 -25.59 -1.27
N ALA A 24 10.44 -25.39 -1.43
CA ALA A 24 11.15 -24.39 -0.67
C ALA A 24 10.56 -23.02 -1.04
N VAL A 25 9.78 -22.44 -0.13
CA VAL A 25 9.32 -21.05 -0.26
C VAL A 25 10.57 -20.20 -0.15
N ALA A 26 11.05 -19.66 -1.27
CA ALA A 26 12.09 -18.65 -1.24
C ALA A 26 11.51 -17.41 -0.52
N LEU A 27 12.01 -17.14 0.69
CA LEU A 27 11.68 -15.92 1.40
C LEU A 27 12.23 -14.75 0.58
N ALA A 28 11.38 -13.75 0.32
CA ALA A 28 11.83 -12.51 -0.30
C ALA A 28 12.98 -11.91 0.54
N PRO A 29 14.04 -11.36 -0.09
CA PRO A 29 15.11 -10.71 0.65
C PRO A 29 14.53 -9.55 1.49
N PRO A 30 15.16 -9.22 2.64
CA PRO A 30 14.75 -8.09 3.45
C PRO A 30 14.72 -6.80 2.62
N ALA A 31 13.80 -5.90 2.95
CA ALA A 31 13.74 -4.59 2.34
C ALA A 31 15.02 -3.81 2.65
N ARG A 32 15.52 -3.03 1.67
CA ARG A 32 16.71 -2.21 1.86
C ARG A 32 16.42 -1.12 2.89
N ALA A 33 17.34 -0.94 3.84
CA ALA A 33 17.29 0.12 4.82
C ALA A 33 18.01 1.37 4.31
N ALA A 34 17.40 2.07 3.34
CA ALA A 34 18.05 3.19 2.63
C ALA A 34 17.79 4.56 3.30
N THR A 35 16.59 4.75 3.85
CA THR A 35 16.17 6.03 4.44
C THR A 35 15.42 5.81 5.74
N ALA A 36 15.55 6.77 6.65
CA ALA A 36 14.72 6.82 7.83
C ALA A 36 13.28 7.17 7.45
N PHE A 37 12.31 6.57 8.14
CA PHE A 37 10.90 6.85 7.94
C PHE A 37 10.13 6.69 9.25
N SER A 38 8.99 7.35 9.37
CA SER A 38 8.07 7.17 10.50
C SER A 38 6.80 6.50 10.01
N SER A 39 6.32 5.51 10.73
CA SER A 39 5.11 4.77 10.38
C SER A 39 4.40 4.30 11.64
N THR A 40 3.08 4.28 11.58
CA THR A 40 2.29 3.35 12.38
C THR A 40 2.53 1.92 11.87
N ALA A 41 2.48 0.92 12.75
CA ALA A 41 2.52 -0.47 12.34
C ALA A 41 1.15 -1.12 12.61
N VAL A 42 0.42 -1.45 11.55
CA VAL A 42 -0.93 -2.02 11.66
C VAL A 42 -0.86 -3.54 11.49
N ASN A 43 -1.24 -4.29 12.52
CA ASN A 43 -1.31 -5.74 12.47
C ASN A 43 -2.41 -6.18 11.50
N ARG A 44 -2.09 -7.07 10.56
CA ARG A 44 -3.07 -7.54 9.57
C ARG A 44 -4.11 -8.51 10.12
N GLY A 45 -3.87 -9.15 11.26
CA GLY A 45 -4.79 -10.12 11.86
C GLY A 45 -5.99 -9.44 12.51
N GLY A 46 -5.75 -8.36 13.27
CA GLY A 46 -6.80 -7.65 14.02
C GLY A 46 -7.06 -6.20 13.59
N GLY A 47 -6.22 -5.62 12.73
CA GLY A 47 -6.30 -4.20 12.35
C GLY A 47 -5.81 -3.24 13.44
N ASN A 48 -5.29 -3.75 14.55
CA ASN A 48 -4.75 -2.96 15.66
C ASN A 48 -3.33 -2.47 15.36
N CYS A 49 -2.95 -1.37 15.99
CA CYS A 49 -1.67 -0.73 15.83
C CYS A 49 -0.68 -1.16 16.92
N LEU A 50 0.60 -1.28 16.57
CA LEU A 50 1.69 -1.30 17.56
C LEU A 50 1.59 -0.05 18.44
N ASP A 51 1.70 -0.22 19.75
CA ASP A 51 1.39 0.81 20.71
C ASP A 51 2.34 0.76 21.93
N VAL A 52 2.81 1.93 22.35
CA VAL A 52 3.42 2.12 23.68
C VAL A 52 2.30 2.41 24.68
N PRO A 53 1.97 1.47 25.59
CA PRO A 53 0.77 1.57 26.42
C PRO A 53 0.80 2.83 27.29
N GLY A 54 -0.29 3.61 27.22
CA GLY A 54 -0.45 4.84 27.98
C GLY A 54 0.59 5.92 27.67
N SER A 55 1.22 5.87 26.48
CA SER A 55 2.28 6.80 26.09
C SER A 55 3.47 6.82 27.06
N SER A 56 3.73 5.70 27.73
CA SER A 56 4.77 5.60 28.76
C SER A 56 6.17 5.92 28.24
N THR A 57 6.95 6.64 29.03
CA THR A 57 8.37 6.95 28.76
C THR A 57 9.33 6.04 29.52
N ALA A 58 8.81 5.11 30.33
CA ALA A 58 9.61 4.21 31.14
C ALA A 58 10.33 3.14 30.30
N ASP A 59 11.47 2.66 30.82
CA ASP A 59 12.18 1.51 30.28
C ASP A 59 11.51 0.20 30.69
N GLY A 60 11.57 -0.80 29.81
CA GLY A 60 11.07 -2.15 30.07
C GLY A 60 9.55 -2.28 29.92
N VAL A 61 8.85 -1.22 29.52
CA VAL A 61 7.41 -1.28 29.24
C VAL A 61 7.18 -2.21 28.06
N GLN A 62 6.42 -3.28 28.26
CA GLN A 62 6.00 -4.18 27.18
C GLN A 62 5.09 -3.44 26.21
N LEU A 63 5.43 -3.51 24.93
CA LEU A 63 4.60 -2.97 23.85
C LEU A 63 3.38 -3.86 23.65
N ILE A 64 2.28 -3.25 23.24
CA ILE A 64 1.02 -3.95 22.97
C ILE A 64 0.58 -3.68 21.54
N GLN A 65 -0.47 -4.40 21.11
CA GLN A 65 -1.33 -3.88 20.04
C GLN A 65 -2.54 -3.18 20.67
N TRP A 66 -2.98 -2.07 20.08
CA TRP A 66 -4.15 -1.34 20.52
C TRP A 66 -4.95 -0.83 19.33
N SER A 67 -6.22 -0.50 19.54
CA SER A 67 -7.05 0.09 18.50
C SER A 67 -6.36 1.34 17.95
N CYS A 68 -6.24 1.43 16.62
CA CYS A 68 -5.55 2.54 15.97
C CYS A 68 -6.27 3.87 16.25
N HIS A 69 -5.56 4.88 16.75
CA HIS A 69 -6.10 6.19 17.08
C HIS A 69 -5.19 7.37 16.66
N GLY A 70 -4.06 7.10 16.02
CA GLY A 70 -3.25 8.14 15.35
C GLY A 70 -2.43 9.02 16.28
N GLU A 71 -2.36 8.71 17.57
CA GLU A 71 -1.55 9.45 18.53
C GLU A 71 -0.07 9.05 18.42
N ALA A 72 0.80 9.88 19.02
CA ALA A 72 2.25 9.70 18.94
C ALA A 72 2.72 8.32 19.44
N ASN A 73 2.10 7.75 20.48
CA ASN A 73 2.47 6.42 21.02
C ASN A 73 2.22 5.24 20.05
N GLN A 74 1.56 5.49 18.92
CA GLN A 74 1.38 4.53 17.82
C GLN A 74 2.23 4.85 16.59
N THR A 75 3.15 5.82 16.69
CA THR A 75 4.04 6.22 15.61
C THR A 75 5.48 5.87 15.96
N PHE A 76 6.13 5.11 15.09
CA PHE A 76 7.48 4.60 15.29
C PHE A 76 8.40 5.05 14.17
N THR A 77 9.63 5.40 14.53
CA THR A 77 10.64 5.88 13.57
C THR A 77 11.65 4.77 13.30
N PHE A 78 11.70 4.31 12.07
CA PHE A 78 12.63 3.32 11.58
C PHE A 78 13.86 4.02 11.03
N THR A 79 14.99 3.94 11.74
CA THR A 79 16.26 4.56 11.34
C THR A 79 17.22 3.47 10.85
N PRO A 80 17.78 3.59 9.63
CA PRO A 80 18.78 2.65 9.14
C PRO A 80 19.96 2.51 10.10
N VAL A 81 20.46 1.28 10.23
CA VAL A 81 21.71 1.01 10.95
C VAL A 81 22.86 1.09 9.95
N ASP A 82 23.76 2.04 10.15
CA ASP A 82 24.90 2.29 9.27
C ASP A 82 25.72 1.02 9.00
N GLY A 83 26.14 0.85 7.74
CA GLY A 83 26.96 -0.27 7.31
C GLY A 83 26.24 -1.62 7.17
N THR A 84 24.92 -1.70 7.42
CA THR A 84 24.17 -2.97 7.29
C THR A 84 23.39 -3.08 5.97
N GLY A 85 22.78 -1.99 5.51
CA GLY A 85 22.01 -1.93 4.27
C GLY A 85 20.60 -2.54 4.32
N ASP A 86 20.25 -3.29 5.37
CA ASP A 86 18.95 -3.98 5.54
C ASP A 86 18.38 -3.94 6.97
N GLN A 87 19.06 -3.30 7.92
CA GLN A 87 18.63 -3.24 9.33
C GLN A 87 18.14 -1.86 9.71
N TYR A 88 17.09 -1.86 10.51
CA TYR A 88 16.53 -0.69 11.16
C TYR A 88 16.66 -0.80 12.67
N ARG A 89 16.85 0.35 13.29
CA ARG A 89 16.49 0.57 14.69
C ARG A 89 15.13 1.24 14.72
N VAL A 90 14.24 0.80 15.61
CA VAL A 90 12.87 1.31 15.68
C VAL A 90 12.73 2.18 16.93
N GLY A 91 12.75 3.50 16.76
CA GLY A 91 12.51 4.48 17.82
C GLY A 91 11.03 4.60 18.14
N THR A 92 10.70 4.83 19.41
CA THR A 92 9.34 5.11 19.86
C THR A 92 9.11 6.63 19.96
N SER A 93 7.89 7.06 20.31
CA SER A 93 7.60 8.48 20.55
C SER A 93 8.28 9.06 21.80
N ALA A 94 8.68 8.20 22.74
CA ALA A 94 9.53 8.62 23.84
C ALA A 94 10.96 8.83 23.33
N GLY A 95 11.35 10.09 23.15
CA GLY A 95 12.67 10.46 22.63
C GLY A 95 13.81 9.70 23.31
N GLY A 96 14.70 9.09 22.50
CA GLY A 96 15.81 8.28 23.00
C GLY A 96 15.44 6.85 23.43
N LYS A 97 14.21 6.40 23.21
CA LYS A 97 13.77 5.02 23.43
C LYS A 97 13.50 4.27 22.11
N CYS A 98 13.76 2.98 22.14
CA CYS A 98 13.73 2.07 21.01
C CYS A 98 12.98 0.79 21.37
N VAL A 99 12.39 0.15 20.38
CA VAL A 99 11.86 -1.21 20.48
C VAL A 99 13.03 -2.18 20.68
N GLU A 100 12.85 -3.11 21.61
CA GLU A 100 13.84 -4.14 21.96
C GLU A 100 13.15 -5.47 22.21
N VAL A 101 13.76 -6.58 21.79
CA VAL A 101 13.42 -7.90 22.35
C VAL A 101 14.09 -8.00 23.72
N ASP A 102 13.29 -8.12 24.79
CA ASP A 102 13.79 -8.03 26.16
C ASP A 102 14.97 -8.98 26.43
N GLY A 103 16.04 -8.42 26.99
CA GLY A 103 17.29 -9.12 27.29
C GLY A 103 18.01 -9.69 26.06
N ALA A 104 17.68 -9.23 24.84
CA ALA A 104 18.12 -9.85 23.58
C ALA A 104 17.89 -11.37 23.56
N SER A 105 16.77 -11.82 24.14
CA SER A 105 16.40 -13.23 24.17
C SER A 105 16.22 -13.78 22.75
N THR A 106 16.45 -15.08 22.57
CA THR A 106 16.13 -15.83 21.35
C THR A 106 14.94 -16.77 21.53
N ALA A 107 14.36 -16.82 22.73
CA ALA A 107 13.21 -17.68 23.05
C ALA A 107 11.92 -17.18 22.38
N ASP A 108 11.02 -18.12 22.08
CA ASP A 108 9.64 -17.77 21.73
C ASP A 108 8.96 -17.09 22.92
N ASN A 109 8.03 -16.19 22.61
CA ASN A 109 7.29 -15.40 23.59
C ASN A 109 8.15 -14.44 24.43
N ALA A 110 9.43 -14.24 24.10
CA ALA A 110 10.17 -13.13 24.68
C ALA A 110 9.51 -11.80 24.29
N THR A 111 9.32 -10.92 25.26
CA THR A 111 8.53 -9.70 25.11
C THR A 111 9.24 -8.67 24.25
N LEU A 112 8.47 -7.89 23.50
CA LEU A 112 8.96 -6.65 22.91
C LEU A 112 8.71 -5.52 23.89
N VAL A 113 9.76 -4.77 24.22
CA VAL A 113 9.73 -3.69 25.19
C VAL A 113 10.23 -2.39 24.58
N GLN A 114 9.84 -1.26 25.16
CA GLN A 114 10.52 0.01 24.96
C GLN A 114 11.73 0.09 25.90
N ARG A 115 12.92 0.43 25.38
CA ARG A 115 14.13 0.62 26.17
C ARG A 115 15.00 1.74 25.63
N ALA A 116 15.86 2.30 26.48
CA ALA A 116 16.93 3.20 26.08
C ALA A 116 17.65 2.66 24.84
N CYS A 117 17.69 3.50 23.82
CA CYS A 117 18.31 3.21 22.56
C CYS A 117 19.81 2.88 22.74
N GLY A 118 20.23 1.63 22.46
CA GLY A 118 21.62 1.16 22.40
C GLY A 118 22.04 0.56 21.04
N SER A 119 23.25 -0.02 20.96
CA SER A 119 23.78 -0.64 19.73
C SER A 119 23.60 -2.16 19.67
N GLY A 120 22.99 -2.78 20.68
CA GLY A 120 22.81 -4.23 20.79
C GLY A 120 21.92 -4.83 19.70
N ALA A 121 22.17 -6.09 19.34
CA ALA A 121 21.42 -6.79 18.29
C ALA A 121 19.93 -6.97 18.62
N GLY A 122 19.55 -6.96 19.91
CA GLY A 122 18.16 -7.02 20.37
C GLY A 122 17.30 -5.82 19.98
N GLN A 123 17.90 -4.72 19.52
CA GLN A 123 17.21 -3.50 19.04
C GLN A 123 17.30 -3.31 17.52
N ARG A 124 17.77 -4.32 16.79
CA ARG A 124 17.92 -4.27 15.34
C ARG A 124 16.89 -5.17 14.69
N PHE A 125 16.19 -4.65 13.69
CA PHE A 125 15.12 -5.33 13.00
C PHE A 125 15.29 -5.28 11.49
N ARG A 126 14.92 -6.35 10.80
CA ARG A 126 14.74 -6.39 9.34
C ARG A 126 13.27 -6.32 9.01
N LEU A 127 12.95 -5.70 7.88
CA LEU A 127 11.61 -5.73 7.31
C LEU A 127 11.60 -6.81 6.22
N LEU A 128 11.00 -7.96 6.50
CA LEU A 128 10.86 -9.04 5.52
C LEU A 128 9.56 -8.84 4.73
N PRO A 129 9.60 -8.55 3.42
CA PRO A 129 8.40 -8.31 2.64
C PRO A 129 7.50 -9.54 2.62
N VAL A 130 6.19 -9.34 2.82
CA VAL A 130 5.19 -10.39 2.64
C VAL A 130 4.21 -9.96 1.56
N THR A 131 4.29 -10.63 0.41
CA THR A 131 3.36 -10.41 -0.71
C THR A 131 2.03 -11.12 -0.39
N ALA A 132 1.12 -10.42 0.27
CA ALA A 132 -0.23 -10.90 0.54
C ALA A 132 -1.26 -10.06 -0.23
N GLY A 133 -1.94 -10.66 -1.22
CA GLY A 133 -3.16 -10.10 -1.83
C GLY A 133 -3.03 -8.72 -2.50
N GLY A 134 -1.82 -8.27 -2.84
CA GLY A 134 -1.59 -6.94 -3.42
C GLY A 134 -1.70 -5.78 -2.43
N THR A 135 -1.52 -6.04 -1.13
CA THR A 135 -1.37 -4.98 -0.12
C THR A 135 0.10 -4.59 -0.04
N ALA A 136 0.41 -3.32 -0.38
CA ALA A 136 1.75 -2.77 -0.29
C ALA A 136 2.22 -2.61 1.16
N ASN A 137 3.54 -2.53 1.33
CA ASN A 137 4.19 -2.23 2.61
C ASN A 137 3.83 -3.17 3.76
N VAL A 138 3.64 -4.46 3.46
CA VAL A 138 3.40 -5.51 4.46
C VAL A 138 4.69 -6.24 4.74
N PHE A 139 5.06 -6.33 6.01
CA PHE A 139 6.30 -6.94 6.44
C PHE A 139 6.10 -7.85 7.65
N SER A 140 6.89 -8.92 7.72
CA SER A 140 7.25 -9.50 9.01
C SER A 140 8.42 -8.68 9.58
N VAL A 141 8.27 -8.15 10.79
CA VAL A 141 9.32 -7.35 11.45
C VAL A 141 10.22 -8.30 12.24
N GLN A 142 11.35 -8.68 11.65
CA GLN A 142 12.24 -9.71 12.17
C GLN A 142 13.32 -9.12 13.07
N SER A 143 13.47 -9.62 14.29
CA SER A 143 14.64 -9.36 15.13
C SER A 143 15.90 -9.95 14.48
N VAL A 144 16.93 -9.12 14.31
CA VAL A 144 18.23 -9.55 13.76
C VAL A 144 18.90 -10.58 14.67
N ASN A 145 18.72 -10.46 15.99
CA ASN A 145 19.37 -11.31 16.98
C ASN A 145 18.87 -12.76 16.96
N SER A 146 17.56 -12.96 16.82
CA SER A 146 16.93 -14.29 16.92
C SER A 146 16.43 -14.85 15.59
N GLY A 147 16.27 -14.01 14.57
CA GLY A 147 15.59 -14.37 13.33
C GLY A 147 14.07 -14.53 13.47
N LYS A 148 13.49 -14.20 14.63
CA LYS A 148 12.05 -14.29 14.93
C LYS A 148 11.36 -12.96 14.73
N CYS A 149 10.05 -12.98 14.54
CA CYS A 149 9.27 -11.82 14.16
C CYS A 149 8.39 -11.31 15.31
N ALA A 150 8.28 -9.98 15.39
CA ALA A 150 7.36 -9.28 16.27
C ALA A 150 5.91 -9.65 15.95
N ALA A 151 5.14 -10.03 16.96
CA ALA A 151 3.75 -10.40 16.81
C ALA A 151 2.98 -10.30 18.13
N PRO A 152 1.65 -10.20 18.10
CA PRO A 152 0.83 -10.38 19.30
C PRO A 152 1.03 -11.78 19.88
N ALA A 153 1.10 -11.85 21.21
CA ALA A 153 1.14 -13.13 21.92
C ALA A 153 -0.05 -14.01 21.52
N ALA A 154 0.23 -15.30 21.30
CA ALA A 154 -0.75 -16.30 20.86
C ALA A 154 -1.51 -15.93 19.56
N ASP A 155 -0.94 -15.10 18.68
CA ASP A 155 -1.62 -14.62 17.46
C ASP A 155 -2.94 -13.87 17.74
N SER A 156 -3.09 -13.33 18.95
CA SER A 156 -4.30 -12.63 19.36
C SER A 156 -4.62 -11.46 18.44
N THR A 157 -5.91 -11.25 18.16
CA THR A 157 -6.42 -10.07 17.45
C THR A 157 -6.98 -9.02 18.40
N ALA A 158 -6.99 -9.28 19.71
CA ALA A 158 -7.56 -8.38 20.71
C ALA A 158 -6.66 -7.18 21.01
N SER A 159 -7.26 -6.00 21.20
CA SER A 159 -6.59 -4.83 21.75
C SER A 159 -6.10 -5.13 23.17
N GLY A 160 -4.89 -4.66 23.50
CA GLY A 160 -4.22 -4.94 24.77
C GLY A 160 -3.34 -6.18 24.74
N ALA A 161 -3.33 -6.97 23.66
CA ALA A 161 -2.43 -8.11 23.58
C ALA A 161 -0.97 -7.64 23.56
N GLY A 162 -0.16 -8.18 24.48
CA GLY A 162 1.27 -7.91 24.54
C GLY A 162 2.01 -8.44 23.31
N LEU A 163 3.01 -7.68 22.87
CA LEU A 163 3.87 -8.11 21.77
C LEU A 163 5.03 -8.94 22.27
N VAL A 164 5.37 -9.94 21.46
CA VAL A 164 6.43 -10.90 21.69
C VAL A 164 7.13 -11.24 20.36
N GLN A 165 8.27 -11.91 20.43
CA GLN A 165 8.87 -12.54 19.25
C GLN A 165 8.46 -14.02 19.14
N LEU A 166 8.19 -14.46 17.92
CA LEU A 166 7.76 -15.82 17.58
C LEU A 166 8.24 -16.14 16.15
N PRO A 167 8.21 -17.41 15.69
CA PRO A 167 8.68 -17.76 14.35
C PRO A 167 8.01 -16.90 13.26
N CYS A 168 8.81 -16.43 12.31
CA CYS A 168 8.30 -15.61 11.21
C CYS A 168 7.39 -16.44 10.30
N THR A 169 6.22 -15.90 9.98
CA THR A 169 5.30 -16.47 8.98
C THR A 169 4.64 -15.33 8.17
N GLY A 170 4.03 -15.67 7.04
CA GLY A 170 3.23 -14.74 6.24
C GLY A 170 1.76 -14.60 6.68
N THR A 171 1.36 -15.22 7.81
CA THR A 171 -0.03 -15.13 8.28
C THR A 171 -0.38 -13.71 8.71
N ALA A 172 -1.65 -13.34 8.60
CA ALA A 172 -2.10 -11.97 8.86
C ALA A 172 -1.70 -11.48 10.27
N SER A 173 -1.85 -12.30 11.31
CA SER A 173 -1.47 -12.00 12.69
C SER A 173 0.04 -11.77 12.90
N ARG A 174 0.90 -12.26 12.00
CA ARG A 174 2.37 -12.17 12.06
C ARG A 174 2.97 -11.09 11.17
N THR A 175 2.12 -10.29 10.55
CA THR A 175 2.54 -9.29 9.58
C THR A 175 1.97 -7.93 9.89
N TRP A 176 2.78 -6.92 9.63
CA TRP A 176 2.50 -5.54 9.93
C TRP A 176 2.52 -4.76 8.63
N ARG A 177 1.48 -3.96 8.42
CA ARG A 177 1.45 -2.97 7.36
C ARG A 177 2.07 -1.68 7.87
N LEU A 178 3.08 -1.18 7.16
CA LEU A 178 3.85 0.01 7.49
C LEU A 178 3.59 1.10 6.43
N PRO A 179 2.47 1.83 6.49
CA PRO A 179 2.13 2.83 5.47
C PRO A 179 3.19 3.92 5.28
N GLY A 180 3.93 4.28 6.33
CA GLY A 180 5.00 5.27 6.25
C GLY A 180 6.31 4.73 5.66
N PHE A 181 6.39 3.44 5.32
CA PHE A 181 7.52 2.89 4.59
C PHE A 181 7.54 3.45 3.16
N GLY A 182 8.23 4.59 3.02
CA GLY A 182 8.61 5.18 1.73
C GLY A 182 9.96 4.66 1.22
N GLY A 183 10.57 3.73 1.96
CA GLY A 183 11.68 2.94 1.48
C GLY A 183 11.20 2.21 0.24
N SER A 184 11.85 2.49 -0.89
CA SER A 184 11.61 1.88 -2.19
C SER A 184 11.01 0.47 -2.07
N GLY A 185 9.75 0.30 -2.52
CA GLY A 185 9.28 -1.01 -2.95
C GLY A 185 10.42 -1.63 -3.75
N GLY A 186 10.87 -2.81 -3.31
CA GLY A 186 12.25 -3.23 -3.48
C GLY A 186 12.85 -2.89 -4.83
N GLY A 187 13.97 -2.16 -4.85
CA GLY A 187 15.05 -2.31 -5.82
C GLY A 187 14.73 -2.37 -7.32
N SER A 188 13.57 -1.88 -7.77
CA SER A 188 13.29 -1.67 -9.18
C SER A 188 12.55 -0.36 -9.33
N THR A 189 13.09 0.53 -10.16
CA THR A 189 12.31 1.54 -10.87
C THR A 189 10.97 0.90 -11.27
N PRO A 190 9.81 1.49 -10.93
CA PRO A 190 8.52 0.92 -11.29
C PRO A 190 8.52 0.53 -12.77
N PRO A 191 8.00 -0.65 -13.15
CA PRO A 191 8.07 -1.09 -14.53
C PRO A 191 7.54 0.02 -15.45
N THR A 192 8.26 0.30 -16.54
CA THR A 192 7.75 1.26 -17.53
C THR A 192 6.48 0.70 -18.18
N LYS A 193 5.67 1.57 -18.77
CA LYS A 193 4.38 1.22 -19.39
C LYS A 193 3.34 0.72 -18.38
N THR A 194 3.38 1.24 -17.17
CA THR A 194 2.36 1.04 -16.13
C THR A 194 1.68 2.35 -15.78
N VAL A 195 0.54 2.23 -15.10
CA VAL A 195 -0.11 3.36 -14.43
C VAL A 195 0.40 3.43 -13.00
N ARG A 196 0.98 4.58 -12.64
CA ARG A 196 1.56 4.85 -11.32
C ARG A 196 0.63 5.80 -10.57
N VAL A 197 0.16 5.38 -9.39
CA VAL A 197 -0.88 6.08 -8.65
C VAL A 197 -0.31 6.61 -7.34
N TYR A 198 -0.63 7.85 -7.01
CA TYR A 198 -0.16 8.53 -5.81
C TYR A 198 -1.34 9.04 -4.99
N TRP A 199 -1.22 8.93 -3.68
CA TRP A 199 -2.00 9.74 -2.75
C TRP A 199 -1.05 10.70 -2.04
N LEU A 200 -1.16 11.99 -2.34
CA LEU A 200 -0.41 13.01 -1.63
C LEU A 200 -1.19 13.44 -0.38
N LYS A 201 -0.62 13.12 0.78
CA LYS A 201 -1.14 13.51 2.09
C LYS A 201 -0.37 14.74 2.58
N PRO A 202 -1.00 15.93 2.69
CA PRO A 202 -0.34 17.10 3.25
C PRO A 202 0.28 16.82 4.63
N SER A 203 1.26 17.63 5.03
CA SER A 203 2.09 17.38 6.21
C SER A 203 1.30 17.35 7.52
N ASP A 204 0.22 18.13 7.59
CA ASP A 204 -0.70 18.29 8.72
C ASP A 204 -1.95 17.40 8.65
N VAL A 205 -2.11 16.63 7.57
CA VAL A 205 -3.19 15.66 7.44
C VAL A 205 -2.76 14.34 8.07
N ALA A 206 -3.55 13.81 9.00
CA ALA A 206 -3.28 12.51 9.60
C ALA A 206 -3.37 11.39 8.55
N PHE A 207 -2.54 10.36 8.71
CA PHE A 207 -2.64 9.18 7.87
C PHE A 207 -3.96 8.46 8.14
N ASP A 208 -4.72 8.18 7.08
CA ASP A 208 -5.94 7.40 7.16
C ASP A 208 -5.93 6.36 6.05
N GLN A 209 -6.08 5.10 6.46
CA GLN A 209 -5.96 3.96 5.56
C GLN A 209 -7.05 3.92 4.48
N ARG A 210 -8.20 4.56 4.73
CA ARG A 210 -9.33 4.57 3.80
C ARG A 210 -8.98 5.20 2.46
N TYR A 211 -8.08 6.19 2.43
CA TYR A 211 -7.67 6.87 1.20
C TYR A 211 -6.90 5.95 0.24
N PRO A 212 -5.72 5.39 0.60
CA PRO A 212 -4.99 4.53 -0.32
C PRO A 212 -5.77 3.25 -0.68
N ASP A 213 -6.58 2.69 0.24
CA ASP A 213 -7.43 1.53 -0.08
C ASP A 213 -8.56 1.89 -1.04
N GLY A 214 -9.19 3.04 -0.83
CA GLY A 214 -10.26 3.58 -1.67
C GLY A 214 -9.78 3.89 -3.08
N ILE A 215 -8.68 4.63 -3.21
CA ILE A 215 -8.06 4.95 -4.50
C ILE A 215 -7.64 3.68 -5.23
N ALA A 216 -7.02 2.71 -4.53
CA ALA A 216 -6.68 1.42 -5.12
C ALA A 216 -7.92 0.67 -5.64
N LYS A 217 -9.04 0.74 -4.90
CA LYS A 217 -10.31 0.12 -5.30
C LYS A 217 -10.88 0.76 -6.56
N VAL A 218 -10.91 2.10 -6.62
CA VAL A 218 -11.37 2.85 -7.80
C VAL A 218 -10.50 2.54 -9.03
N MET A 219 -9.17 2.49 -8.87
CA MET A 219 -8.25 2.13 -9.95
C MET A 219 -8.41 0.68 -10.44
N ARG A 220 -8.65 -0.27 -9.54
CA ARG A 220 -8.93 -1.67 -9.91
C ARG A 220 -10.27 -1.81 -10.62
N GLU A 221 -11.27 -1.03 -10.24
CA GLU A 221 -12.55 -1.00 -10.96
C GLU A 221 -12.39 -0.41 -12.35
N ALA A 222 -11.58 0.65 -12.50
CA ALA A 222 -11.22 1.15 -13.82
C ALA A 222 -10.46 0.09 -14.66
N GLN A 223 -9.53 -0.66 -14.07
CA GLN A 223 -8.88 -1.78 -14.79
C GLN A 223 -9.90 -2.81 -15.30
N ARG A 224 -10.88 -3.17 -14.46
CA ARG A 224 -11.98 -4.09 -14.83
C ARG A 224 -12.78 -3.52 -15.99
N TYR A 225 -13.21 -2.26 -15.89
CA TYR A 225 -14.00 -1.58 -16.91
C TYR A 225 -13.27 -1.53 -18.26
N TYR A 226 -12.00 -1.08 -18.28
CA TYR A 226 -11.20 -1.03 -19.51
C TYR A 226 -11.00 -2.42 -20.12
N ARG A 227 -10.75 -3.45 -19.29
CA ARG A 227 -10.66 -4.84 -19.77
C ARG A 227 -11.96 -5.30 -20.43
N GLN A 228 -13.10 -4.99 -19.83
CA GLN A 228 -14.42 -5.32 -20.37
C GLN A 228 -14.67 -4.60 -21.71
N GLU A 229 -14.33 -3.31 -21.80
CA GLU A 229 -14.63 -2.50 -22.97
C GLU A 229 -13.68 -2.74 -24.15
N LEU A 230 -12.39 -3.01 -23.87
CA LEU A 230 -11.32 -3.06 -24.87
C LEU A 230 -10.73 -4.46 -25.09
N GLY A 231 -11.06 -5.42 -24.22
CA GLY A 231 -10.38 -6.73 -24.16
C GLY A 231 -8.94 -6.67 -23.61
N LYS A 232 -8.41 -5.47 -23.35
CA LYS A 232 -7.10 -5.19 -22.76
C LYS A 232 -7.25 -4.16 -21.65
N THR A 233 -6.27 -4.09 -20.75
CA THR A 233 -6.26 -3.03 -19.74
C THR A 233 -4.85 -2.63 -19.36
N PHE A 234 -4.74 -1.52 -18.64
CA PHE A 234 -3.46 -1.03 -18.16
C PHE A 234 -2.97 -1.86 -16.97
N LYS A 235 -1.66 -1.90 -16.79
CA LYS A 235 -1.03 -2.54 -15.62
C LYS A 235 -0.81 -1.53 -14.50
N LEU A 236 -1.27 -1.85 -13.31
CA LEU A 236 -0.90 -1.15 -12.07
C LEU A 236 0.40 -1.75 -11.51
N ASN A 237 1.16 -0.93 -10.78
CA ASN A 237 2.33 -1.41 -10.05
C ASN A 237 1.92 -2.34 -8.88
N ASP A 238 2.87 -3.13 -8.39
CA ASP A 238 2.65 -4.03 -7.24
C ASP A 238 2.17 -3.27 -6.01
N THR A 239 2.77 -2.08 -5.79
CA THR A 239 2.17 -1.05 -4.94
C THR A 239 1.22 -0.25 -5.80
N VAL A 240 -0.09 -0.48 -5.62
CA VAL A 240 -1.10 0.20 -6.43
C VAL A 240 -1.09 1.70 -6.17
N VAL A 241 -1.14 2.12 -4.90
CA VAL A 241 -1.11 3.53 -4.49
C VAL A 241 0.14 3.80 -3.66
N GLU A 242 0.95 4.73 -4.12
CA GLU A 242 2.11 5.26 -3.40
C GLU A 242 1.65 6.39 -2.49
N VAL A 243 1.75 6.18 -1.18
CA VAL A 243 1.45 7.22 -0.17
C VAL A 243 2.62 8.18 -0.12
N VAL A 244 2.37 9.44 -0.44
CA VAL A 244 3.37 10.50 -0.47
C VAL A 244 3.09 11.47 0.65
N ASN A 245 4.04 11.61 1.58
CA ASN A 245 4.01 12.69 2.56
C ASN A 245 4.36 14.01 1.86
N GLY A 246 3.40 14.93 1.88
CA GLY A 246 3.56 16.28 1.37
C GLY A 246 4.55 17.09 2.19
N ASP A 247 5.31 17.96 1.54
CA ASP A 247 6.28 18.86 2.18
C ASP A 247 5.61 20.07 2.84
N GLN A 248 4.35 20.32 2.51
CA GLN A 248 3.58 21.50 2.90
C GLN A 248 2.28 21.11 3.63
N PRO A 249 1.72 22.00 4.48
CA PRO A 249 0.41 21.78 5.10
C PRO A 249 -0.70 21.91 4.06
N ARG A 250 -1.88 21.35 4.35
CA ARG A 250 -3.07 21.35 3.49
C ARG A 250 -3.39 22.75 2.99
N SER A 251 -3.41 23.73 3.89
CA SER A 251 -3.73 25.13 3.57
C SER A 251 -2.80 25.76 2.55
N TRP A 252 -1.54 25.30 2.44
CA TRP A 252 -0.60 25.79 1.44
C TRP A 252 -1.00 25.32 0.04
N TYR A 253 -1.38 24.05 -0.13
CA TYR A 253 -1.84 23.55 -1.44
C TYR A 253 -3.11 24.27 -1.90
N GLU A 254 -4.02 24.55 -0.97
CA GLU A 254 -5.32 25.19 -1.25
C GLU A 254 -5.20 26.68 -1.60
N ASN A 255 -4.19 27.37 -1.07
CA ASN A 255 -4.14 28.83 -1.11
C ASN A 255 -2.89 29.42 -1.77
N THR A 256 -1.92 28.61 -2.17
CA THR A 256 -0.73 29.09 -2.89
C THR A 256 -1.03 29.16 -4.39
N PRO A 257 -1.04 30.36 -5.00
CA PRO A 257 -1.32 30.49 -6.42
C PRO A 257 -0.33 29.74 -7.29
N ASN A 258 -0.83 28.96 -8.24
CA ASN A 258 -0.02 28.27 -9.24
C ASN A 258 -0.76 28.25 -10.58
N GLY A 259 -0.50 29.27 -11.40
CA GLY A 259 -1.28 29.59 -12.59
C GLY A 259 -2.39 30.61 -12.33
N GLY A 260 -3.12 30.97 -13.39
CA GLY A 260 -4.11 32.06 -13.35
C GLY A 260 -5.49 31.69 -12.81
N ASP A 261 -5.82 30.39 -12.74
CA ASP A 261 -7.13 29.91 -12.31
C ASP A 261 -7.00 29.12 -11.00
N ARG A 262 -7.76 29.55 -9.98
CA ARG A 262 -7.79 28.94 -8.64
C ARG A 262 -8.23 27.48 -8.69
N TYR A 263 -9.05 27.12 -9.68
CA TYR A 263 -9.50 25.75 -9.90
C TYR A 263 -8.34 24.73 -9.88
N TRP A 264 -7.21 25.11 -10.46
CA TRP A 264 -6.08 24.20 -10.67
C TRP A 264 -4.99 24.27 -9.59
N TRP A 265 -5.05 25.19 -8.62
CA TRP A 265 -3.91 25.46 -7.73
C TRP A 265 -3.50 24.23 -6.91
N ALA A 266 -4.46 23.57 -6.25
CA ALA A 266 -4.17 22.42 -5.39
C ALA A 266 -3.51 21.27 -6.17
N VAL A 267 -4.10 20.89 -7.30
CA VAL A 267 -3.62 19.78 -8.13
C VAL A 267 -2.33 20.11 -8.89
N THR A 268 -2.13 21.37 -9.30
CA THR A 268 -0.87 21.81 -9.93
C THR A 268 0.27 21.84 -8.91
N ASN A 269 0.00 22.31 -7.69
CA ASN A 269 0.97 22.26 -6.59
C ASN A 269 1.35 20.81 -6.24
N MET A 270 0.37 19.90 -6.15
CA MET A 270 0.61 18.46 -5.98
C MET A 270 1.49 17.91 -7.11
N GLN A 271 1.12 18.16 -8.37
CA GLN A 271 1.84 17.64 -9.54
C GLN A 271 3.30 18.09 -9.56
N ASN A 272 3.57 19.38 -9.29
CA ASN A 272 4.93 19.92 -9.20
C ASN A 272 5.75 19.26 -8.09
N GLU A 273 5.13 18.97 -6.94
CA GLU A 273 5.78 18.28 -5.85
C GLU A 273 6.10 16.81 -6.20
N LEU A 274 5.16 16.08 -6.78
CA LEU A 274 5.38 14.71 -7.26
C LEU A 274 6.47 14.67 -8.34
N ALA A 275 6.46 15.62 -9.29
CA ALA A 275 7.47 15.75 -10.33
C ALA A 275 8.86 15.97 -9.73
N ARG A 276 9.00 16.87 -8.75
CA ARG A 276 10.27 17.11 -8.04
C ARG A 276 10.74 15.89 -7.26
N LYS A 277 9.85 15.20 -6.53
CA LYS A 277 10.20 14.06 -5.66
C LYS A 277 10.58 12.82 -6.46
N PHE A 278 9.94 12.59 -7.61
CA PHE A 278 10.08 11.34 -8.36
C PHE A 278 10.66 11.51 -9.77
N GLY A 279 11.06 12.72 -10.15
CA GLY A 279 11.60 13.03 -11.46
C GLY A 279 10.60 12.72 -12.58
N LEU A 280 9.33 13.10 -12.40
CA LEU A 280 8.26 12.87 -13.37
C LEU A 280 8.19 13.99 -14.40
N ASN A 281 7.87 13.65 -15.64
CA ASN A 281 7.55 14.61 -16.68
C ASN A 281 6.02 14.72 -16.86
N ASN A 282 5.56 15.80 -17.48
CA ASN A 282 4.16 15.93 -17.89
C ASN A 282 4.10 16.37 -19.37
N PRO A 283 3.75 15.46 -20.31
CA PRO A 283 3.52 14.02 -20.14
C PRO A 283 4.81 13.22 -19.85
N ASP A 284 4.69 11.99 -19.30
CA ASP A 284 5.82 11.08 -19.08
C ASP A 284 5.74 9.84 -19.98
N SER A 285 6.81 9.55 -20.73
CA SER A 285 6.82 8.39 -21.64
C SER A 285 6.96 7.04 -20.93
N ARG A 286 7.36 7.04 -19.65
CA ARG A 286 7.57 5.82 -18.85
C ARG A 286 6.29 5.40 -18.14
N TRP A 287 5.50 6.36 -17.66
CA TRP A 287 4.32 6.11 -16.82
C TRP A 287 3.16 7.04 -17.18
N LEU A 288 1.94 6.51 -17.11
CA LEU A 288 0.75 7.33 -16.98
C LEU A 288 0.54 7.53 -15.48
N ASN A 289 0.43 8.78 -15.04
CA ASN A 289 0.40 9.10 -13.62
C ASN A 289 -1.01 9.48 -13.19
N VAL A 290 -1.42 9.00 -12.02
CA VAL A 290 -2.69 9.36 -11.37
C VAL A 290 -2.34 9.89 -9.99
N GLY A 291 -2.67 11.14 -9.69
CA GLY A 291 -2.43 11.75 -8.39
C GLY A 291 -3.74 12.21 -7.77
N GLU A 292 -3.95 11.87 -6.51
CA GLU A 292 -5.01 12.46 -5.68
C GLU A 292 -4.38 13.13 -4.46
N ILE A 293 -4.87 14.31 -4.07
CA ILE A 293 -4.39 15.04 -2.89
C ILE A 293 -5.51 15.24 -1.88
N SER A 294 -5.24 15.05 -0.59
CA SER A 294 -6.18 15.40 0.48
C SER A 294 -6.17 16.91 0.80
N ALA A 295 -6.42 17.75 -0.21
CA ALA A 295 -6.52 19.20 -0.09
C ALA A 295 -7.47 19.74 -1.18
N GLU A 296 -8.40 20.62 -0.79
CA GLU A 296 -9.34 21.26 -1.72
C GLU A 296 -9.83 22.58 -1.13
N GLY A 297 -9.44 23.69 -1.74
CA GLY A 297 -9.94 25.01 -1.37
C GLY A 297 -11.20 25.36 -2.14
N ASP A 298 -11.89 26.43 -1.72
CA ASP A 298 -13.06 26.93 -2.44
C ASP A 298 -12.76 27.16 -3.93
N GLY A 299 -13.60 26.53 -4.77
CA GLY A 299 -13.50 26.61 -6.23
C GLY A 299 -12.37 25.78 -6.85
N ALA A 300 -11.64 24.98 -6.07
CA ALA A 300 -10.67 24.02 -6.58
C ALA A 300 -11.36 22.80 -7.21
N GLY A 301 -10.64 22.11 -8.09
CA GLY A 301 -11.07 20.84 -8.64
C GLY A 301 -9.91 20.05 -9.23
N GLY A 302 -10.27 19.02 -9.97
CA GLY A 302 -9.35 18.11 -10.64
C GLY A 302 -9.69 17.93 -12.11
N GLY A 303 -8.88 17.13 -12.78
CA GLY A 303 -9.11 16.72 -14.15
C GLY A 303 -7.92 15.95 -14.69
N ALA A 304 -7.90 15.77 -16.00
CA ALA A 304 -6.87 14.99 -16.65
C ALA A 304 -6.46 15.56 -18.00
N SER A 305 -5.26 15.15 -18.42
CA SER A 305 -4.66 15.43 -19.71
C SER A 305 -3.86 14.20 -20.13
N PRO A 306 -3.46 14.04 -21.41
CA PRO A 306 -2.75 12.85 -21.85
C PRO A 306 -1.55 12.52 -20.96
N GLY A 307 -1.58 11.37 -20.28
CA GLY A 307 -0.52 10.91 -19.37
C GLY A 307 -0.68 11.30 -17.89
N TRP A 308 -1.64 12.14 -17.54
CA TRP A 308 -1.84 12.61 -16.17
C TRP A 308 -3.30 12.75 -15.79
N VAL A 309 -3.68 12.11 -14.69
CA VAL A 309 -4.89 12.40 -13.91
C VAL A 309 -4.48 13.10 -12.64
N VAL A 310 -5.10 14.23 -12.32
CA VAL A 310 -4.83 14.99 -11.09
C VAL A 310 -6.15 15.38 -10.42
N LEU A 311 -6.40 14.87 -9.22
CA LEU A 311 -7.68 15.00 -8.53
C LEU A 311 -7.51 15.62 -7.15
N SER A 312 -8.51 16.39 -6.72
CA SER A 312 -8.47 17.16 -5.48
C SER A 312 -9.05 16.39 -4.29
N GLY A 313 -9.16 17.05 -3.13
CA GLY A 313 -9.59 16.45 -1.87
C GLY A 313 -10.95 15.77 -1.93
N HIS A 314 -11.92 16.32 -2.64
CA HIS A 314 -13.27 15.78 -2.75
C HIS A 314 -13.29 14.44 -3.51
N ASP A 315 -12.44 14.27 -4.52
CA ASP A 315 -12.25 12.99 -5.21
C ASP A 315 -11.58 11.96 -4.28
N ALA A 316 -10.56 12.39 -3.53
CA ALA A 316 -9.87 11.54 -2.56
C ALA A 316 -10.82 11.07 -1.43
N ASP A 317 -11.66 11.97 -0.92
CA ASP A 317 -12.73 11.67 0.05
C ASP A 317 -13.78 10.73 -0.57
N GLY A 318 -14.08 10.95 -1.84
CA GLY A 318 -14.94 10.10 -2.64
C GLY A 318 -14.47 8.67 -2.73
N ALA A 319 -13.22 8.48 -3.18
CA ALA A 319 -12.56 7.20 -3.27
C ALA A 319 -12.47 6.52 -1.90
N ALA A 320 -12.17 7.28 -0.84
CA ALA A 320 -12.12 6.80 0.54
C ALA A 320 -13.51 6.42 1.12
N GLY A 321 -14.60 6.77 0.44
CA GLY A 321 -15.97 6.51 0.87
C GLY A 321 -16.43 7.40 2.03
N THR A 322 -15.80 8.57 2.22
CA THR A 322 -16.11 9.51 3.29
C THR A 322 -17.03 10.64 2.86
N SER A 323 -17.25 10.82 1.54
CA SER A 323 -18.08 11.90 0.97
C SER A 323 -19.59 11.73 1.18
N GLY A 324 -20.05 10.55 1.60
CA GLY A 324 -21.48 10.22 1.71
C GLY A 324 -22.20 10.00 0.37
N GLN A 325 -21.48 10.11 -0.75
CA GLN A 325 -22.02 9.90 -2.10
C GLN A 325 -21.83 8.45 -2.57
N SER A 326 -22.63 8.05 -3.56
CA SER A 326 -22.53 6.72 -4.16
C SER A 326 -21.15 6.49 -4.78
N MET A 327 -20.58 5.30 -4.53
CA MET A 327 -19.28 4.92 -5.08
C MET A 327 -19.28 4.86 -6.62
N ASN A 328 -20.44 4.66 -7.25
CA ASN A 328 -20.55 4.66 -8.71
C ASN A 328 -20.13 6.00 -9.33
N ARG A 329 -20.35 7.13 -8.64
CA ARG A 329 -19.88 8.44 -9.10
C ARG A 329 -18.36 8.45 -9.25
N TRP A 330 -17.65 7.90 -8.26
CA TRP A 330 -16.19 7.90 -8.21
C TRP A 330 -15.58 6.88 -9.16
N TYR A 331 -16.24 5.73 -9.36
CA TYR A 331 -15.87 4.78 -10.41
C TYR A 331 -16.03 5.37 -11.81
N GLY A 332 -17.17 6.01 -12.10
CA GLY A 332 -17.42 6.69 -13.37
C GLY A 332 -16.44 7.83 -13.63
N GLY A 333 -16.21 8.67 -12.61
CA GLY A 333 -15.25 9.78 -12.66
C GLY A 333 -13.83 9.30 -12.98
N MET A 334 -13.31 8.28 -12.28
CA MET A 334 -11.97 7.77 -12.60
C MET A 334 -11.88 7.18 -14.01
N VAL A 335 -12.92 6.50 -14.50
CA VAL A 335 -12.95 6.00 -15.88
C VAL A 335 -12.89 7.15 -16.89
N HIS A 336 -13.63 8.23 -16.64
CA HIS A 336 -13.64 9.46 -17.43
C HIS A 336 -12.26 10.11 -17.47
N GLU A 337 -11.67 10.39 -16.31
CA GLU A 337 -10.35 11.04 -16.21
C GLU A 337 -9.24 10.20 -16.82
N LEU A 338 -9.26 8.88 -16.61
CA LEU A 338 -8.34 7.98 -17.29
C LEU A 338 -8.53 8.02 -18.81
N GLY A 339 -9.75 8.24 -19.30
CA GLY A 339 -10.02 8.38 -20.73
C GLY A 339 -9.26 9.55 -21.33
N HIS A 340 -9.26 10.71 -20.65
CA HIS A 340 -8.41 11.85 -21.01
C HIS A 340 -6.92 11.52 -20.93
N ALA A 341 -6.50 10.81 -19.88
CA ALA A 341 -5.11 10.40 -19.74
C ALA A 341 -4.66 9.43 -20.84
N PHE A 342 -5.56 8.60 -21.37
CA PHE A 342 -5.34 7.77 -22.57
C PHE A 342 -5.51 8.53 -23.89
N GLY A 343 -5.87 9.81 -23.86
CA GLY A 343 -5.88 10.71 -25.00
C GLY A 343 -7.26 10.95 -25.63
N LEU A 344 -8.35 10.67 -24.92
CA LEU A 344 -9.69 11.03 -25.37
C LEU A 344 -10.02 12.50 -25.00
N PRO A 345 -10.68 13.27 -25.89
CA PRO A 345 -11.32 14.51 -25.50
C PRO A 345 -12.64 14.26 -24.77
N ASP A 346 -13.20 15.31 -24.19
CA ASP A 346 -14.61 15.33 -23.82
C ASP A 346 -15.49 15.11 -25.04
N SER A 347 -16.60 14.41 -24.85
CA SER A 347 -17.66 14.38 -25.83
C SER A 347 -18.40 15.71 -25.85
N SER A 348 -18.76 16.18 -27.04
CA SER A 348 -19.53 17.41 -27.22
C SER A 348 -20.99 17.31 -26.76
N SER A 349 -21.44 16.12 -26.34
CA SER A 349 -22.83 15.84 -25.96
C SER A 349 -22.91 14.68 -24.97
N THR A 350 -23.98 14.63 -24.18
CA THR A 350 -24.34 13.44 -23.39
C THR A 350 -24.72 12.29 -24.32
N ASP A 351 -23.86 11.28 -24.41
CA ASP A 351 -23.90 10.27 -25.46
C ASP A 351 -23.87 8.82 -24.95
N GLY A 352 -24.00 8.61 -23.63
CA GLY A 352 -23.90 7.29 -23.01
C GLY A 352 -22.47 6.77 -22.85
N THR A 353 -21.47 7.51 -23.33
CA THR A 353 -20.07 7.16 -23.14
C THR A 353 -19.54 7.74 -21.82
N PRO A 354 -18.52 7.14 -21.21
CA PRO A 354 -17.90 7.72 -20.01
C PRO A 354 -17.19 9.05 -20.29
N MET A 355 -16.96 9.46 -21.54
CA MET A 355 -16.35 10.75 -21.88
C MET A 355 -17.37 11.89 -22.01
N SER A 356 -18.63 11.66 -21.63
CA SER A 356 -19.64 12.71 -21.53
C SER A 356 -20.16 12.79 -20.10
N ALA A 357 -21.12 13.68 -19.84
CA ALA A 357 -21.83 13.73 -18.56
C ALA A 357 -22.49 12.39 -18.16
N SER A 358 -22.62 11.43 -19.09
CA SER A 358 -23.10 10.08 -18.78
C SER A 358 -22.20 9.31 -17.82
N PHE A 359 -20.98 9.74 -17.50
CA PHE A 359 -20.15 9.04 -16.49
C PHE A 359 -20.86 8.88 -15.13
N TYR A 360 -21.82 9.75 -14.80
CA TYR A 360 -22.68 9.60 -13.62
C TYR A 360 -23.61 8.38 -13.66
N ASP A 361 -23.88 7.84 -14.85
CA ASP A 361 -24.74 6.66 -15.08
C ASP A 361 -23.98 5.33 -14.93
N TYR A 362 -22.73 5.37 -14.44
CA TYR A 362 -21.93 4.18 -14.19
C TYR A 362 -22.70 3.12 -13.35
N PRO A 363 -22.66 1.82 -13.72
CA PRO A 363 -21.79 1.18 -14.72
C PRO A 363 -22.39 1.07 -16.14
N ALA A 364 -23.46 1.79 -16.46
CA ALA A 364 -24.18 1.63 -17.73
C ALA A 364 -23.56 2.34 -18.93
N THR A 365 -22.37 2.95 -18.77
CA THR A 365 -21.67 3.65 -19.83
C THR A 365 -20.76 2.72 -20.63
N HIS A 366 -20.58 3.00 -21.91
CA HIS A 366 -19.71 2.22 -22.80
C HIS A 366 -18.92 3.13 -23.73
N PHE A 367 -17.65 2.80 -24.00
CA PHE A 367 -16.89 3.55 -25.00
C PHE A 367 -17.49 3.31 -26.40
N SER A 368 -17.58 4.35 -27.22
CA SER A 368 -17.89 4.19 -28.65
C SER A 368 -16.73 3.48 -29.37
N GLN A 369 -17.00 2.84 -30.51
CA GLN A 369 -15.94 2.19 -31.29
C GLN A 369 -14.80 3.15 -31.68
N SER A 370 -15.13 4.42 -31.96
CA SER A 370 -14.15 5.47 -32.24
C SER A 370 -13.25 5.74 -31.03
N GLN A 371 -13.83 5.88 -29.84
CA GLN A 371 -13.07 6.08 -28.59
C GLN A 371 -12.18 4.86 -28.27
N LYS A 372 -12.69 3.63 -28.45
CA LYS A 372 -11.88 2.41 -28.29
C LYS A 372 -10.67 2.42 -29.21
N ASN A 373 -10.86 2.75 -30.48
CA ASN A 373 -9.78 2.85 -31.46
C ASN A 373 -8.77 3.95 -31.09
N GLN A 374 -9.23 5.09 -30.59
CA GLN A 374 -8.36 6.20 -30.19
C GLN A 374 -7.55 5.88 -28.93
N ILE A 375 -8.13 5.20 -27.94
CA ILE A 375 -7.38 4.72 -26.76
C ILE A 375 -6.28 3.74 -27.20
N LEU A 376 -6.64 2.72 -28.00
CA LEU A 376 -5.72 1.64 -28.37
C LEU A 376 -4.57 2.12 -29.27
N ASN A 377 -4.82 3.10 -30.14
CA ASN A 377 -3.80 3.68 -31.04
C ASN A 377 -3.20 4.99 -30.51
N GLY A 378 -3.64 5.44 -29.33
CA GLY A 378 -3.23 6.69 -28.71
C GLY A 378 -1.82 6.62 -28.09
N PRO A 379 -1.33 7.75 -27.54
CA PRO A 379 0.03 7.88 -27.02
C PRO A 379 0.35 6.86 -25.92
N TYR A 380 -0.65 6.45 -25.13
CA TYR A 380 -0.52 5.46 -24.06
C TYR A 380 -1.15 4.10 -24.41
N GLY A 381 -1.55 3.86 -25.66
CA GLY A 381 -2.14 2.59 -26.08
C GLY A 381 -1.23 1.38 -25.82
N SER A 382 0.10 1.59 -25.88
CA SER A 382 1.09 0.54 -25.57
C SER A 382 1.18 0.13 -24.10
N PHE A 383 0.46 0.82 -23.20
CA PHE A 383 0.37 0.49 -21.78
C PHE A 383 -0.76 -0.52 -21.51
N LEU A 384 -1.59 -0.80 -22.51
CA LEU A 384 -2.69 -1.75 -22.45
C LEU A 384 -2.21 -3.12 -22.94
N SER A 385 -2.32 -4.13 -22.08
CA SER A 385 -1.91 -5.52 -22.35
C SER A 385 -3.06 -6.50 -22.22
#